data_AF-A0A940MNC1-F1
#
_entry.id   AF-A0A940MNC1-F1
#
_cell.length_a   1.000
_cell.length_b   1.000
_cell.length_c   1.000
_cell.angle_alpha   90.00
_cell.angle_beta   90.00
_cell.angle_gamma   90.00
#
_symmetry.space_group_name_H-M   'P 1'
#
loop_
_entity.id
_entity.type
_entity.pdbx_description
1 polymer ?
#
loop_
_entity_poly.entity_id
_entity_poly.type
_entity_poly.pdbx_seq_one_letter_code
_entity_poly.pdbx_strand_id
1 'polypeptide(L)'
;MKTYEICLLANLVAWLPGAVLAQDVVFSPAATEQCLAQAPGSEASCIGASAERCMTETQGGQSTYGMSACLDAEAGYWDDRLNAAYRARMREAKQADADAKAGGWTPPQQEDALRAMQRAWIAFRDARCSYAASLWSGGTGAGPAAVGCFMQTTGEQALYLENAGF
;
A
#
# COMPACT_ATOMS: atom_id res chain seq x y z
N MET A 1 -3.14 71.58 -4.88
CA MET A 1 -2.61 71.75 -3.50
C MET A 1 -3.83 72.11 -2.63
N LYS A 2 -4.46 71.25 -1.82
CA LYS A 2 -4.03 70.04 -1.09
C LYS A 2 -5.11 68.94 -1.19
N THR A 3 -4.60 67.75 -1.45
CA THR A 3 -5.08 66.37 -1.25
C THR A 3 -6.31 66.13 -0.35
N TYR A 4 -7.29 65.41 -0.90
CA TYR A 4 -8.30 64.65 -0.16
C TYR A 4 -7.70 63.29 0.23
N GLU A 5 -7.81 62.93 1.50
CA GLU A 5 -7.40 61.63 2.04
C GLU A 5 -8.31 60.54 1.49
N ILE A 6 -7.72 59.65 0.69
CA ILE A 6 -8.37 58.43 0.20
C ILE A 6 -8.38 57.44 1.36
N CYS A 7 -9.59 57.16 1.86
CA CYS A 7 -9.87 56.13 2.83
C CYS A 7 -9.49 54.76 2.23
N LEU A 8 -8.33 54.23 2.61
CA LEU A 8 -7.86 52.89 2.26
C LEU A 8 -8.71 51.85 3.00
N LEU A 9 -9.81 51.43 2.39
CA LEU A 9 -10.50 50.20 2.76
C LEU A 9 -9.67 49.02 2.26
N ALA A 10 -8.82 48.48 3.13
CA ALA A 10 -8.13 47.22 2.90
C ALA A 10 -9.17 46.08 2.86
N ASN A 11 -9.59 45.69 1.66
CA ASN A 11 -10.33 44.45 1.43
C ASN A 11 -9.40 43.25 1.68
N LEU A 12 -9.41 42.76 2.92
CA LEU A 12 -8.90 41.45 3.28
C LEU A 12 -9.80 40.38 2.66
N VAL A 13 -9.51 39.99 1.41
CA VAL A 13 -10.04 38.74 0.86
C VAL A 13 -9.31 37.61 1.59
N ALA A 14 -9.96 37.04 2.60
CA ALA A 14 -9.48 35.84 3.26
C ALA A 14 -9.54 34.68 2.25
N TRP A 15 -8.40 34.35 1.66
CA TRP A 15 -8.20 33.08 0.96
C TRP A 15 -8.22 32.00 2.04
N LEU A 16 -9.39 31.41 2.29
CA LEU A 16 -9.44 30.14 2.98
C LEU A 16 -8.76 29.12 2.07
N PRO A 17 -7.67 28.45 2.51
CA PRO A 17 -7.21 27.27 1.82
C PRO A 17 -8.36 26.26 1.91
N GLY A 18 -9.07 26.05 0.79
CA GLY A 18 -9.99 24.94 0.68
C GLY A 18 -9.17 23.69 0.95
N ALA A 19 -9.44 23.00 2.06
CA ALA A 19 -8.97 21.65 2.22
C ALA A 19 -9.51 20.87 1.02
N VAL A 20 -8.62 20.47 0.13
CA VAL A 20 -8.94 19.49 -0.91
C VAL A 20 -9.22 18.20 -0.14
N LEU A 21 -10.48 17.96 0.18
CA LEU A 21 -10.90 16.63 0.57
C LEU A 21 -10.74 15.77 -0.69
N ALA A 22 -9.71 14.92 -0.69
CA ALA A 22 -9.75 13.71 -1.49
C ALA A 22 -11.14 13.09 -1.26
N GLN A 23 -11.84 12.72 -2.32
CA GLN A 23 -13.17 12.14 -2.13
C GLN A 23 -12.95 10.82 -1.39
N ASP A 24 -13.29 10.78 -0.09
CA ASP A 24 -13.06 9.62 0.76
C ASP A 24 -13.85 8.44 0.19
N VAL A 25 -13.14 7.46 -0.36
CA VAL A 25 -13.75 6.21 -0.83
C VAL A 25 -14.32 5.45 0.37
N VAL A 26 -15.41 4.71 0.17
CA VAL A 26 -15.98 3.86 1.22
C VAL A 26 -15.23 2.54 1.23
N PHE A 27 -14.12 2.50 1.96
CA PHE A 27 -13.27 1.30 2.09
C PHE A 27 -13.49 0.57 3.41
N SER A 28 -13.51 -0.77 3.34
CA SER A 28 -13.46 -1.68 4.48
C SER A 28 -12.73 -2.96 4.06
N PRO A 29 -11.80 -3.51 4.87
CA PRO A 29 -11.07 -4.74 4.54
C PRO A 29 -11.93 -6.02 4.65
N ALA A 30 -13.18 -5.90 5.10
CA ALA A 30 -14.04 -7.03 5.43
C ALA A 30 -14.23 -8.03 4.28
N ALA A 31 -14.27 -7.60 3.03
CA ALA A 31 -14.42 -8.52 1.90
C ALA A 31 -13.18 -9.39 1.71
N THR A 32 -11.99 -8.79 1.83
CA THR A 32 -10.70 -9.49 1.79
C THR A 32 -10.57 -10.44 2.98
N GLU A 33 -10.92 -10.00 4.19
CA GLU A 33 -10.90 -10.82 5.41
C GLU A 33 -11.85 -12.04 5.30
N GLN A 34 -13.07 -11.83 4.80
CA GLN A 34 -14.03 -12.91 4.60
C GLN A 34 -13.56 -13.92 3.55
N CYS A 35 -12.93 -13.45 2.47
CA CYS A 35 -12.34 -14.33 1.47
C CYS A 35 -11.20 -15.16 2.07
N LEU A 36 -10.27 -14.53 2.80
CA LEU A 36 -9.14 -15.23 3.43
C LEU A 36 -9.60 -16.33 4.38
N ALA A 37 -10.69 -16.11 5.14
CA ALA A 37 -11.27 -17.11 6.02
C ALA A 37 -11.84 -18.34 5.28
N GLN A 38 -12.15 -18.21 3.99
CA GLN A 38 -12.80 -19.24 3.18
C GLN A 38 -11.88 -19.88 2.14
N ALA A 39 -10.66 -19.37 1.96
CA ALA A 39 -9.76 -19.73 0.86
C ALA A 39 -8.40 -20.29 1.32
N PRO A 40 -8.33 -21.22 2.31
CA PRO A 40 -7.05 -21.75 2.79
C PRO A 40 -6.25 -22.41 1.66
N GLY A 41 -4.98 -22.05 1.52
CA GLY A 41 -4.09 -22.49 0.43
C GLY A 41 -4.31 -21.78 -0.91
N SER A 42 -5.21 -20.80 -0.95
CA SER A 42 -5.50 -19.97 -2.14
C SER A 42 -5.67 -18.50 -1.77
N GLU A 43 -5.08 -18.07 -0.67
CA GLU A 43 -5.23 -16.75 -0.05
C GLU A 43 -4.88 -15.61 -1.01
N ALA A 44 -3.91 -15.84 -1.91
CA ALA A 44 -3.52 -14.85 -2.92
C ALA A 44 -4.66 -14.45 -3.87
N SER A 45 -5.69 -15.30 -4.03
CA SER A 45 -6.89 -14.98 -4.82
C SER A 45 -7.81 -13.94 -4.15
N CYS A 46 -7.61 -13.68 -2.86
CA CYS A 46 -8.41 -12.72 -2.09
C CYS A 46 -7.90 -11.27 -2.21
N ILE A 47 -6.69 -11.07 -2.74
CA ILE A 47 -6.11 -9.75 -2.90
C ILE A 47 -6.94 -8.96 -3.93
N GLY A 48 -7.46 -7.81 -3.53
CA GLY A 48 -8.31 -6.96 -4.36
C GLY A 48 -9.81 -7.09 -4.09
N ALA A 49 -10.24 -8.04 -3.26
CA ALA A 49 -11.67 -8.26 -2.98
C ALA A 49 -12.32 -7.03 -2.31
N SER A 50 -11.60 -6.34 -1.42
CA SER A 50 -12.11 -5.13 -0.75
C SER A 50 -12.04 -3.90 -1.66
N ALA A 51 -11.04 -3.80 -2.51
CA ALA A 51 -10.94 -2.76 -3.52
C ALA A 51 -12.08 -2.87 -4.53
N GLU A 52 -12.40 -4.07 -5.00
CA GLU A 52 -13.54 -4.32 -5.90
C GLU A 52 -14.88 -3.93 -5.24
N ARG A 53 -15.07 -4.31 -3.97
CA ARG A 53 -16.24 -3.90 -3.18
C ARG A 53 -16.31 -2.38 -3.04
N CYS A 54 -15.20 -1.75 -2.67
CA CYS A 54 -15.06 -0.30 -2.56
C CYS A 54 -15.43 0.42 -3.86
N MET A 55 -14.95 -0.06 -5.02
CA MET A 55 -15.26 0.54 -6.33
C MET A 55 -16.74 0.42 -6.70
N THR A 56 -17.41 -0.62 -6.23
CA THR A 56 -18.84 -0.87 -6.50
C THR A 56 -19.73 -0.01 -5.60
N GLU A 57 -19.36 0.16 -4.34
CA GLU A 57 -20.16 0.88 -3.34
C GLU A 57 -19.91 2.39 -3.32
N THR A 58 -18.74 2.84 -3.78
CA THR A 58 -18.39 4.26 -3.83
C THR A 58 -18.98 4.93 -5.07
N GLN A 59 -19.70 6.05 -4.90
CA GLN A 59 -20.11 6.89 -6.03
C GLN A 59 -18.87 7.40 -6.78
N GLY A 60 -18.78 7.09 -8.08
CA GLY A 60 -17.59 7.40 -8.87
C GLY A 60 -16.42 6.43 -8.67
N GLY A 61 -16.61 5.33 -7.95
CA GLY A 61 -15.59 4.29 -7.71
C GLY A 61 -15.08 3.62 -8.99
N GLN A 62 -15.87 3.63 -10.07
CA GLN A 62 -15.48 3.13 -11.40
C GLN A 62 -14.75 4.17 -12.26
N SER A 63 -14.60 5.41 -11.78
CA SER A 63 -13.72 6.38 -12.44
C SER A 63 -12.26 5.98 -12.22
N THR A 64 -11.36 6.37 -13.11
CA THR A 64 -9.91 6.14 -12.92
C THR A 64 -9.43 6.59 -11.54
N TYR A 65 -9.90 7.75 -11.07
CA TYR A 65 -9.56 8.27 -9.75
C TYR A 65 -10.11 7.38 -8.63
N GLY A 66 -11.39 7.01 -8.70
CA GLY A 66 -12.04 6.15 -7.71
C GLY A 66 -11.41 4.75 -7.65
N MET A 67 -11.06 4.19 -8.79
CA MET A 67 -10.36 2.90 -8.88
C MET A 67 -9.00 2.98 -8.18
N SER A 68 -8.19 3.99 -8.51
CA SER A 68 -6.90 4.21 -7.83
C SER A 68 -7.06 4.35 -6.33
N ALA A 69 -8.03 5.13 -5.85
CA ALA A 69 -8.24 5.34 -4.43
C ALA A 69 -8.68 4.06 -3.69
N CYS A 70 -9.57 3.25 -4.27
CA CYS A 70 -9.96 1.97 -3.67
C CYS A 70 -8.82 0.93 -3.67
N LEU A 71 -8.01 0.87 -4.74
CA LEU A 71 -6.84 -0.01 -4.80
C LEU A 71 -5.76 0.42 -3.79
N ASP A 72 -5.55 1.72 -3.64
CA ASP A 72 -4.58 2.28 -2.69
C ASP A 72 -5.01 2.01 -1.23
N ALA A 73 -6.31 2.11 -0.93
CA ALA A 73 -6.84 1.78 0.38
C ALA A 73 -6.60 0.31 0.75
N GLU A 74 -6.83 -0.63 -0.18
CA GLU A 74 -6.51 -2.04 0.09
C GLU A 74 -4.99 -2.29 0.09
N ALA A 75 -4.21 -1.57 -0.72
CA ALA A 75 -2.75 -1.64 -0.66
C ALA A 75 -2.23 -1.25 0.73
N GLY A 76 -2.80 -0.23 1.36
CA GLY A 76 -2.49 0.16 2.74
C GLY A 76 -2.79 -0.95 3.75
N TYR A 77 -3.93 -1.61 3.63
CA TYR A 77 -4.27 -2.79 4.45
C TYR A 77 -3.22 -3.92 4.29
N TRP A 78 -2.80 -4.22 3.06
CA TRP A 78 -1.77 -5.22 2.81
C TRP A 78 -0.38 -4.80 3.30
N ASP A 79 -0.03 -3.52 3.21
CA ASP A 79 1.25 -2.99 3.71
C ASP A 79 1.34 -3.07 5.24
N ASP A 80 0.25 -2.77 5.95
CA ASP A 80 0.18 -2.93 7.41
C ASP A 80 0.44 -4.38 7.84
N ARG A 81 -0.19 -5.33 7.13
CA ARG A 81 0.02 -6.77 7.33
C ARG A 81 1.45 -7.19 7.02
N LEU A 82 1.99 -6.77 5.89
CA LEU A 82 3.38 -7.03 5.50
C LEU A 82 4.35 -6.56 6.57
N ASN A 83 4.18 -5.33 7.07
CA ASN A 83 5.06 -4.77 8.09
C ASN A 83 4.93 -5.47 9.44
N ALA A 84 3.72 -5.90 9.82
CA ALA A 84 3.51 -6.72 11.01
C ALA A 84 4.22 -8.08 10.90
N ALA A 85 4.06 -8.77 9.77
CA ALA A 85 4.71 -10.04 9.49
C ALA A 85 6.24 -9.89 9.44
N TYR A 86 6.75 -8.86 8.76
CA TYR A 86 8.19 -8.56 8.71
C TYR A 86 8.79 -8.38 10.11
N ARG A 87 8.12 -7.61 10.98
CA ARG A 87 8.57 -7.43 12.38
C ARG A 87 8.58 -8.75 13.14
N ALA A 88 7.60 -9.63 12.92
CA ALA A 88 7.57 -10.96 13.54
C ALA A 88 8.76 -11.82 13.08
N ARG A 89 8.95 -11.95 11.75
CA ARG A 89 10.07 -12.71 11.17
C ARG A 89 11.42 -12.14 11.55
N MET A 90 11.53 -10.83 11.73
CA MET A 90 12.76 -10.23 12.21
C MET A 90 13.10 -10.61 13.66
N ARG A 91 12.10 -10.76 14.54
CA ARG A 91 12.35 -11.25 15.91
C ARG A 91 12.80 -12.71 15.89
N GLU A 92 12.16 -13.53 15.08
CA GLU A 92 12.51 -14.96 14.93
C GLU A 92 13.94 -15.14 14.38
N ALA A 93 14.28 -14.42 13.30
CA ALA A 93 15.60 -14.46 12.70
C ALA A 93 16.71 -14.04 13.69
N LYS A 94 16.49 -12.97 14.46
CA LYS A 94 17.41 -12.52 15.52
C LYS A 94 17.60 -13.56 16.61
N GLN A 95 16.52 -14.24 17.00
CA GLN A 95 16.58 -15.30 18.01
C GLN A 95 17.39 -16.49 17.48
N ALA A 96 17.14 -16.92 16.24
CA ALA A 96 17.88 -18.01 15.61
C ALA A 96 19.39 -17.70 15.51
N ASP A 97 19.75 -16.47 15.13
CA ASP A 97 21.14 -16.03 15.06
C ASP A 97 21.80 -16.02 16.46
N ALA A 98 21.07 -15.61 17.49
CA ALA A 98 21.54 -15.62 18.89
C ALA A 98 21.73 -17.06 19.43
N ASP A 99 20.80 -17.96 19.14
CA ASP A 99 20.86 -19.36 19.56
C ASP A 99 22.04 -20.09 18.91
N ALA A 100 22.27 -19.84 17.61
CA ALA A 100 23.41 -20.40 16.90
C ALA A 100 24.75 -19.96 17.53
N LYS A 101 24.86 -18.67 17.86
CA LYS A 101 26.02 -18.11 18.56
C LYS A 101 26.22 -18.74 19.94
N ALA A 102 25.14 -18.92 20.71
CA ALA A 102 25.19 -19.57 22.03
C ALA A 102 25.60 -21.04 21.93
N GLY A 103 25.19 -21.74 20.86
CA GLY A 103 25.56 -23.11 20.57
C GLY A 103 26.98 -23.31 20.01
N GLY A 104 27.68 -22.22 19.64
CA GLY A 104 29.05 -22.29 19.11
C GLY A 104 29.15 -22.65 17.62
N TRP A 105 28.07 -22.48 16.85
CA TRP A 105 28.04 -22.71 15.40
C TRP A 105 27.82 -21.38 14.65
N THR A 106 28.13 -21.33 13.36
CA THR A 106 28.06 -20.09 12.55
C THR A 106 27.29 -20.31 11.25
N PRO A 107 25.95 -20.43 11.30
CA PRO A 107 25.13 -20.50 10.10
C PRO A 107 25.06 -19.14 9.37
N PRO A 108 24.55 -19.11 8.13
CA PRO A 108 24.16 -17.86 7.49
C PRO A 108 23.25 -17.03 8.41
N GLN A 109 23.52 -15.72 8.52
CA GLN A 109 22.77 -14.82 9.39
C GLN A 109 21.36 -14.59 8.83
N GLN A 110 20.36 -15.05 9.55
CA GLN A 110 18.97 -14.97 9.10
C GLN A 110 18.46 -13.54 9.10
N GLU A 111 18.88 -12.69 10.05
CA GLU A 111 18.52 -11.27 10.07
C GLU A 111 18.94 -10.58 8.77
N ASP A 112 20.21 -10.77 8.37
CA ASP A 112 20.76 -10.14 7.19
C ASP A 112 20.12 -10.67 5.92
N ALA A 113 19.86 -11.98 5.84
CA ALA A 113 19.19 -12.60 4.71
C ALA A 113 17.76 -12.08 4.53
N LEU A 114 16.98 -12.00 5.62
CA LEU A 114 15.61 -11.48 5.59
C LEU A 114 15.58 -10.00 5.16
N ARG A 115 16.49 -9.18 5.70
CA ARG A 115 16.62 -7.77 5.33
C ARG A 115 17.01 -7.59 3.87
N ALA A 116 17.94 -8.40 3.37
CA ALA A 116 18.39 -8.36 1.98
C ALA A 116 17.24 -8.75 1.03
N MET A 117 16.51 -9.83 1.33
CA MET A 117 15.37 -10.27 0.54
C MET A 117 14.29 -9.19 0.43
N GLN A 118 13.90 -8.57 1.54
CA GLN A 118 12.88 -7.53 1.54
C GLN A 118 13.29 -6.29 0.73
N ARG A 119 14.56 -5.88 0.81
CA ARG A 119 15.08 -4.76 0.00
C ARG A 119 15.06 -5.08 -1.49
N ALA A 120 15.44 -6.29 -1.87
CA ALA A 120 15.38 -6.74 -3.25
C ALA A 120 13.93 -6.83 -3.75
N TRP A 121 13.01 -7.30 -2.91
CA TRP A 121 11.58 -7.35 -3.21
C TRP A 121 10.99 -5.96 -3.47
N ILE A 122 11.33 -4.94 -2.68
CA ILE A 122 10.88 -3.56 -2.93
C ILE A 122 11.30 -3.09 -4.33
N ALA A 123 12.56 -3.29 -4.71
CA ALA A 123 13.04 -2.91 -6.04
C ALA A 123 12.31 -3.68 -7.16
N PHE A 124 12.02 -4.97 -6.95
CA PHE A 124 11.22 -5.77 -7.87
C PHE A 124 9.79 -5.24 -8.00
N ARG A 125 9.11 -4.96 -6.88
CA ARG A 125 7.75 -4.41 -6.85
C ARG A 125 7.69 -3.11 -7.63
N ASP A 126 8.59 -2.19 -7.34
CA ASP A 126 8.59 -0.87 -7.95
C ASP A 126 8.83 -0.96 -9.47
N ALA A 127 9.76 -1.81 -9.91
CA ALA A 127 10.01 -2.08 -11.33
C ALA A 127 8.81 -2.77 -12.03
N ARG A 128 8.23 -3.79 -11.40
CA ARG A 128 7.04 -4.52 -11.89
C ARG A 128 5.87 -3.56 -12.09
N CYS A 129 5.62 -2.68 -11.13
CA CYS A 129 4.46 -1.78 -11.17
C CYS A 129 4.68 -0.56 -12.06
N SER A 130 5.93 -0.09 -12.22
CA SER A 130 6.27 0.86 -13.29
C SER A 130 6.03 0.25 -14.68
N TYR A 131 6.36 -1.04 -14.87
CA TYR A 131 6.07 -1.73 -16.12
C TYR A 131 4.55 -1.85 -16.35
N ALA A 132 3.77 -2.21 -15.33
CA ALA A 132 2.31 -2.27 -15.43
C ALA A 132 1.69 -0.94 -15.90
N ALA A 133 2.17 0.19 -15.37
CA ALA A 133 1.75 1.53 -15.81
C ALA A 133 2.10 1.80 -17.28
N SER A 134 3.30 1.36 -17.72
CA SER A 134 3.80 1.61 -19.08
C SER A 134 2.93 1.00 -20.18
N LEU A 135 2.22 -0.10 -19.88
CA LEU A 135 1.32 -0.77 -20.81
C LEU A 135 0.14 0.11 -21.26
N TRP A 136 -0.15 1.17 -20.52
CA TRP A 136 -1.24 2.10 -20.81
C TRP A 136 -0.82 3.31 -21.65
N SER A 137 0.43 3.39 -22.11
CA SER A 137 0.93 4.43 -23.03
C SER A 137 0.60 5.87 -22.61
N GLY A 138 0.59 6.16 -21.30
CA GLY A 138 0.26 7.48 -20.75
C GLY A 138 -1.23 7.80 -20.64
N GLY A 139 -2.12 6.85 -20.96
CA GLY A 139 -3.56 6.99 -20.72
C GLY A 139 -3.92 6.99 -19.23
N THR A 140 -5.15 7.41 -18.91
CA THR A 140 -5.60 7.56 -17.51
C THR A 140 -5.57 6.24 -16.73
N GLY A 141 -5.76 5.10 -17.39
CA GLY A 141 -5.68 3.78 -16.75
C GLY A 141 -4.30 3.40 -16.21
N ALA A 142 -3.23 4.13 -16.54
CA ALA A 142 -1.89 3.89 -16.02
C ALA A 142 -1.84 3.97 -14.48
N GLY A 143 -2.60 4.90 -13.87
CA GLY A 143 -2.66 5.07 -12.42
C GLY A 143 -3.21 3.84 -11.70
N PRO A 144 -4.46 3.42 -11.98
CA PRO A 144 -5.04 2.21 -11.40
C PRO A 144 -4.22 0.95 -11.69
N ALA A 145 -3.61 0.84 -12.88
CA ALA A 145 -2.76 -0.30 -13.22
C ALA A 145 -1.51 -0.40 -12.33
N ALA A 146 -0.85 0.74 -12.07
CA ALA A 146 0.30 0.80 -11.18
C ALA A 146 -0.08 0.45 -9.73
N VAL A 147 -1.14 1.07 -9.22
CA VAL A 147 -1.60 0.88 -7.83
C VAL A 147 -2.14 -0.53 -7.62
N GLY A 148 -2.89 -1.08 -8.58
CA GLY A 148 -3.37 -2.46 -8.52
C GLY A 148 -2.22 -3.48 -8.52
N CYS A 149 -1.17 -3.25 -9.31
CA CYS A 149 0.06 -4.05 -9.23
C CYS A 149 0.71 -3.95 -7.84
N PHE A 150 0.76 -2.74 -7.27
CA PHE A 150 1.38 -2.51 -5.97
C PHE A 150 0.62 -3.25 -4.86
N MET A 151 -0.71 -3.13 -4.84
CA MET A 151 -1.62 -3.87 -3.97
C MET A 151 -1.38 -5.38 -4.08
N GLN A 152 -1.42 -5.91 -5.30
CA GLN A 152 -1.23 -7.34 -5.57
C GLN A 152 0.12 -7.84 -5.04
N THR A 153 1.21 -7.18 -5.42
CA THR A 153 2.57 -7.59 -5.04
C THR A 153 2.80 -7.48 -3.53
N THR A 154 2.19 -6.49 -2.88
CA THR A 154 2.27 -6.28 -1.43
C THR A 154 1.48 -7.35 -0.68
N GLY A 155 0.28 -7.69 -1.13
CA GLY A 155 -0.51 -8.78 -0.57
C GLY A 155 0.18 -10.14 -0.70
N GLU A 156 0.75 -10.43 -1.88
CA GLU A 156 1.54 -11.66 -2.11
C GLU A 156 2.71 -11.76 -1.12
N GLN A 157 3.42 -10.66 -0.89
CA GLN A 157 4.56 -10.64 0.03
C GLN A 157 4.15 -10.70 1.51
N ALA A 158 3.02 -10.08 1.87
CA ALA A 158 2.46 -10.20 3.21
C ALA A 158 2.15 -11.67 3.52
N LEU A 159 1.42 -12.35 2.62
CA LEU A 159 1.07 -13.76 2.75
C LEU A 159 2.32 -14.65 2.80
N TYR A 160 3.33 -14.38 1.98
CA TYR A 160 4.61 -15.10 2.01
C TYR A 160 5.28 -15.03 3.40
N LEU A 161 5.32 -13.83 4.00
CA LEU A 161 5.90 -13.64 5.33
C LEU A 161 5.03 -14.22 6.45
N GLU A 162 3.70 -14.15 6.32
CA GLU A 162 2.76 -14.71 7.29
C GLU A 162 2.88 -16.23 7.35
N ASN A 163 3.00 -16.88 6.20
CA ASN A 163 3.04 -18.34 6.06
C ASN A 163 4.45 -18.96 6.23
N ALA A 164 5.45 -18.19 6.67
CA ALA A 164 6.83 -18.64 6.92
C ALA A 164 7.61 -19.15 5.69
N GLY A 165 7.17 -18.83 4.48
CA GLY A 165 7.95 -19.03 3.25
C GLY A 165 8.16 -20.48 2.79
N PHE A 166 7.31 -21.44 3.21
CA PHE A 166 7.24 -22.81 2.67
C PHE A 166 5.80 -23.32 2.62
#